data_AF-A0A151SMG9-F1
#
_entry.id   AF-A0A151SMG9-F1
#
_cell.length_a   1.000
_cell.length_b   1.000
_cell.length_c   1.000
_cell.angle_alpha   90.00
_cell.angle_beta   90.00
_cell.angle_gamma   90.00
#
_symmetry.space_group_name_H-M   'P 1'
#
loop_
_entity.id
_entity.type
_entity.pdbx_description
1 polymer ?
#
loop_
_entity_poly.entity_id
_entity_poly.type
_entity_poly.pdbx_seq_one_letter_code
_entity_poly.pdbx_strand_id
1 'polypeptide(L)'
;HLRLVLEILKEKQLYAKLSKCEFWLKEVKFLGHVISAKGIVVDPTKIELVLQWERPRTVTDIQNFVGLAGYYRRFIERFSKLVMSLT
;
A
#
# COMPACT_ATOMS: atom_id res chain seq x y z
N HIS A 1 -9.50 20.64 -9.93
CA HIS A 1 -9.69 19.45 -9.05
C HIS A 1 -9.64 19.79 -7.56
N LEU A 2 -8.53 20.29 -7.01
CA LEU A 2 -8.41 20.53 -5.55
C LEU A 2 -9.51 21.45 -4.99
N ARG A 3 -9.81 22.58 -5.65
CA ARG A 3 -10.88 23.50 -5.25
C ARG A 3 -12.23 22.78 -5.08
N LEU A 4 -12.61 21.94 -6.03
CA LEU A 4 -13.88 21.19 -5.98
C LEU A 4 -13.94 20.28 -4.75
N VAL A 5 -12.86 19.55 -4.48
CA VAL A 5 -12.78 18.65 -3.31
C VAL A 5 -12.89 19.44 -2.01
N LEU A 6 -12.19 20.58 -1.90
CA LEU A 6 -12.23 21.42 -0.70
C LEU A 6 -13.61 22.08 -0.48
N GLU A 7 -14.30 22.50 -1.53
CA GLU A 7 -15.68 23.00 -1.41
C GLU A 7 -16.63 21.90 -0.93
N ILE A 8 -16.53 20.68 -1.46
CA ILE A 8 -17.35 19.54 -0.98
C ILE A 8 -17.07 19.26 0.50
N LEU A 9 -15.80 19.25 0.92
CA LEU A 9 -15.44 19.06 2.33
C LEU A 9 -16.06 20.16 3.21
N LYS A 10 -16.02 21.41 2.76
CA LYS A 10 -16.63 22.55 3.45
C LYS A 10 -18.15 22.43 3.54
N GLU A 11 -18.84 22.14 2.42
CA GLU A 11 -20.29 21.94 2.38
C GLU A 11 -20.75 20.81 3.29
N LYS A 12 -19.96 19.73 3.37
CA LYS A 12 -20.25 18.55 4.20
C LYS A 12 -19.73 18.64 5.63
N GLN A 13 -19.12 19.77 6.02
CA GLN A 13 -18.51 19.95 7.35
C GLN A 13 -17.50 18.84 7.71
N LEU A 14 -16.71 18.43 6.71
CA LEU A 14 -15.61 17.47 6.87
C LEU A 14 -14.29 18.24 6.96
N TYR A 15 -13.47 17.90 7.95
CA TYR A 15 -12.23 18.62 8.25
C TYR A 15 -11.02 17.71 8.02
N ALA A 16 -10.14 18.13 7.13
CA ALA A 16 -8.84 17.49 6.94
C ALA A 16 -7.81 18.11 7.90
N LYS A 17 -6.98 17.28 8.53
CA LYS A 17 -5.86 17.76 9.34
C LYS A 17 -4.75 18.26 8.42
N LEU A 18 -4.50 19.57 8.40
CA LEU A 18 -3.52 20.19 7.50
C LEU A 18 -2.13 19.56 7.58
N SER A 19 -1.67 19.16 8.76
CA SER A 19 -0.36 18.49 8.95
C SER A 19 -0.26 17.09 8.37
N LYS A 20 -1.36 16.51 7.86
CA LYS A 20 -1.37 15.25 7.11
C LYS A 20 -1.68 15.45 5.62
N CYS A 21 -1.89 16.69 5.18
CA CYS A 21 -2.20 17.00 3.79
C CYS A 21 -0.92 17.29 3.01
N GLU A 22 -0.78 16.65 1.86
CA GLU A 22 0.33 16.84 0.94
C GLU A 22 -0.20 17.41 -0.37
N PHE A 23 0.38 18.50 -0.85
CA PHE A 23 -0.06 19.19 -2.07
C PHE A 23 1.12 19.42 -3.01
N TRP A 24 0.84 19.42 -4.32
CA TRP A 24 1.80 19.77 -5.37
C TRP A 24 3.08 18.92 -5.39
N LEU A 25 3.01 17.67 -4.93
CA LEU A 25 4.12 16.73 -4.98
C LEU A 25 4.18 16.02 -6.33
N LYS A 26 5.40 15.67 -6.76
CA LYS A 26 5.63 14.83 -7.96
C LYS A 26 5.34 13.36 -7.70
N GLU A 27 5.46 12.94 -6.43
CA GLU A 27 5.22 11.59 -5.95
C GLU A 27 4.49 11.66 -4.61
N VAL A 28 3.52 10.77 -4.39
CA VAL A 28 2.73 10.72 -3.15
C VAL A 28 2.64 9.28 -2.63
N LYS A 29 2.66 9.13 -1.30
CA LYS A 29 2.42 7.85 -0.64
C LYS A 29 0.93 7.67 -0.39
N PHE A 30 0.34 6.61 -0.94
CA PHE A 30 -1.08 6.33 -0.79
C PHE A 30 -1.33 4.83 -0.68
N LEU A 31 -1.98 4.40 0.40
CA LEU A 31 -2.37 3.00 0.67
C LEU A 31 -1.24 1.98 0.46
N GLY A 32 -0.02 2.26 0.94
CA GLY A 32 1.12 1.35 0.80
C GLY A 32 1.78 1.36 -0.59
N HIS A 33 1.42 2.32 -1.43
CA HIS A 33 2.02 2.54 -2.74
C HIS A 33 2.62 3.94 -2.86
N VAL A 34 3.58 4.09 -3.76
CA VAL A 34 4.06 5.40 -4.24
C VAL A 34 3.48 5.61 -5.63
N ILE A 35 2.76 6.72 -5.80
CA ILE A 35 2.13 7.11 -7.05
C ILE A 35 2.92 8.26 -7.65
N SER A 36 3.34 8.12 -8.90
CA SER A 36 4.11 9.11 -9.65
C SER A 36 3.67 9.17 -11.10
N ALA A 37 4.22 10.12 -11.86
CA ALA A 37 4.04 10.18 -13.32
C ALA A 37 4.57 8.94 -14.05
N LYS A 38 5.50 8.18 -13.45
CA LYS A 38 6.05 6.93 -14.01
C LYS A 38 5.14 5.73 -13.77
N GLY A 39 4.12 5.87 -12.93
CA GLY A 39 3.20 4.80 -12.54
C GLY A 39 3.14 4.60 -11.04
N ILE A 40 2.62 3.43 -10.65
CA ILE A 40 2.39 3.01 -9.27
C ILE A 40 3.44 1.96 -8.90
N VAL A 41 4.13 2.17 -7.79
CA VAL A 41 5.07 1.19 -7.22
C VAL A 41 4.73 0.90 -5.76
N VAL A 42 5.19 -0.23 -5.23
CA VAL A 42 5.03 -0.55 -3.81
C VAL A 42 5.89 0.38 -2.96
N ASP A 43 5.36 0.87 -1.83
CA ASP A 43 6.16 1.67 -0.90
C ASP A 43 7.34 0.82 -0.37
N PRO A 44 8.60 1.26 -0.55
CA PRO A 44 9.78 0.52 -0.08
C PRO A 44 9.72 0.14 1.40
N THR A 45 9.09 0.97 2.24
CA THR A 45 8.92 0.68 3.68
C THR A 45 8.05 -0.56 3.92
N LYS A 46 7.10 -0.84 3.03
CA LYS A 46 6.28 -2.06 3.10
C LYS A 46 7.04 -3.29 2.63
N ILE A 47 7.96 -3.13 1.69
CA ILE A 47 8.86 -4.20 1.24
C ILE A 47 9.80 -4.59 2.38
N GLU A 48 10.38 -3.61 3.08
CA GLU A 48 11.30 -3.84 4.19
C GLU A 48 10.67 -4.65 5.33
N LEU A 49 9.41 -4.37 5.68
CA LEU A 49 8.66 -5.16 6.67
C LEU A 49 8.48 -6.63 6.26
N VAL A 50 8.32 -6.91 4.97
CA VAL A 50 8.23 -8.28 4.46
C VAL A 50 9.60 -8.96 4.48
N LEU A 51 10.68 -8.23 4.19
CA LEU A 51 12.05 -8.74 4.23
C LEU A 51 12.51 -9.07 5.67
N GLN A 52 12.05 -8.29 6.64
CA GLN A 52 12.34 -8.50 8.06
C GLN A 52 11.39 -9.51 8.72
N TRP A 53 10.43 -10.07 7.97
CA TRP A 53 9.45 -10.99 8.51
C TRP A 53 10.14 -12.29 8.96
N GLU A 54 10.00 -12.64 10.24
CA GLU A 54 10.58 -13.87 10.78
C GLU A 54 9.99 -15.12 10.11
N ARG A 55 10.80 -16.16 9.96
CA ARG A 55 10.35 -17.40 9.33
C ARG A 55 9.08 -17.94 10.03
N PRO A 56 7.95 -18.07 9.32
CA PRO A 56 6.70 -18.59 9.87
C PRO A 56 6.90 -19.98 10.49
N ARG A 57 6.30 -20.22 11.66
CA ARG A 57 6.40 -21.51 12.37
C ARG A 57 5.06 -22.24 12.45
N THR A 58 3.95 -21.52 12.28
CA THR A 58 2.60 -22.09 12.36
C THR A 58 1.85 -21.91 11.04
N VAL A 59 0.79 -22.70 10.85
CA VAL A 59 -0.10 -22.56 9.68
C VAL A 59 -0.72 -21.16 9.62
N THR A 60 -1.11 -20.60 10.77
CA THR A 60 -1.65 -19.24 10.86
C THR A 60 -0.64 -18.19 10.40
N ASP A 61 0.63 -18.32 10.78
CA ASP A 61 1.68 -17.41 10.35
C ASP A 61 1.89 -17.45 8.83
N ILE A 62 1.84 -18.66 8.24
CA ILE A 62 1.94 -18.85 6.80
C ILE A 62 0.76 -18.17 6.09
N GLN A 63 -0.47 -18.38 6.57
CA GLN A 63 -1.66 -17.74 6.01
C GLN A 63 -1.61 -16.21 6.11
N ASN A 64 -1.16 -15.67 7.25
CA ASN A 64 -0.95 -14.23 7.44
C ASN A 64 0.06 -13.66 6.45
N PHE A 65 1.20 -14.35 6.27
CA PHE A 65 2.22 -13.97 5.31
C PHE A 65 1.69 -13.98 3.87
N VAL A 66 1.02 -15.07 3.46
CA VAL A 66 0.44 -15.19 2.11
C VAL A 66 -0.62 -14.11 1.88
N GLY A 67 -1.43 -13.78 2.88
CA GLY A 67 -2.40 -12.69 2.80
C GLY A 67 -1.75 -11.33 2.56
N LEU A 68 -0.70 -11.00 3.32
CA LEU A 68 0.07 -9.77 3.16
C LEU A 68 0.76 -9.70 1.80
N ALA A 69 1.46 -10.76 1.41
CA ALA A 69 2.14 -10.82 0.11
C ALA A 69 1.13 -10.78 -1.05
N GLY A 70 -0.05 -11.34 -0.85
CA GLY A 70 -1.18 -11.32 -1.78
C GLY A 70 -1.68 -9.91 -2.10
N TYR A 71 -1.63 -8.97 -1.15
CA TYR A 71 -1.97 -7.56 -1.39
C TYR A 71 -1.09 -6.93 -2.49
N TYR A 72 0.20 -7.32 -2.55
CA TYR A 72 1.17 -6.84 -3.53
C TYR A 72 1.38 -7.78 -4.73
N ARG A 73 0.54 -8.82 -4.90
CA ARG A 73 0.71 -9.87 -5.93
C ARG A 73 0.91 -9.35 -7.36
N ARG A 74 0.36 -8.17 -7.69
CA ARG A 74 0.49 -7.54 -9.03
C ARG A 74 1.94 -7.15 -9.35
N PHE A 75 2.78 -7.00 -8.33
CA PHE A 75 4.18 -6.62 -8.45
C PHE A 75 5.14 -7.81 -8.28
N ILE A 76 4.62 -9.02 -8.04
CA ILE A 76 5.39 -10.24 -7.84
C ILE A 76 5.15 -11.16 -9.04
N GLU A 77 6.16 -11.32 -9.89
CA GLU A 77 6.05 -12.20 -11.04
C GLU A 77 5.78 -13.65 -10.58
N ARG A 78 4.81 -14.31 -11.23
CA ARG A 78 4.45 -15.72 -10.95
C ARG A 78 4.08 -15.98 -9.49
N PHE A 79 3.54 -14.99 -8.78
CA PHE A 79 3.13 -15.11 -7.37
C PHE A 79 2.41 -16.42 -7.05
N SER A 80 1.41 -16.79 -7.85
CA SER A 80 0.65 -18.04 -7.66
C SER A 80 1.51 -19.30 -7.64
N LYS A 81 2.59 -19.36 -8.43
CA LYS A 81 3.50 -20.52 -8.46
C LYS A 81 4.38 -20.55 -7.21
N LEU A 82 4.76 -19.38 -6.69
CA LEU A 82 5.60 -19.25 -5.50
C LEU A 82 4.85 -19.62 -4.22
N VAL A 83 3.57 -19.23 -4.10
CA VAL A 83 2.77 -19.54 -2.90
C VAL A 83 2.16 -20.94 -2.90
N MET A 84 2.15 -21.63 -4.04
CA MET A 84 1.64 -23.00 -4.16
C MET A 84 2.39 -23.99 -3.27
N SER A 85 3.69 -23.78 -3.01
CA SER A 85 4.47 -24.62 -2.10
C SER A 85 4.25 -24.30 -0.61
N LEU A 86 3.47 -23.25 -0.31
CA LEU A 86 3.15 -22.80 1.05
C LEU A 86 1.69 -23.10 1.44
N THR A 87 0.88 -23.57 0.49
CA THR A 87 -0.54 -23.91 0.66
C THR A 87 -0.71 -25.41 0.51
#